data_AF-A0A8C6QZJ3-F1
#
_entry.id   AF-A0A8C6QZJ3-F1
#
_cell.length_a   1.000
_cell.length_b   1.000
_cell.length_c   1.000
_cell.angle_alpha   90.00
_cell.angle_beta   90.00
_cell.angle_gamma   90.00
#
_symmetry.space_group_name_H-M   'P 1'
#
loop_
_entity.id
_entity.type
_entity.pdbx_description
1 polymer ?
#
loop_
_entity_poly.entity_id
_entity_poly.type
_entity_poly.pdbx_seq_one_letter_code
_entity_poly.pdbx_strand_id
1 'polypeptide(L)'
;VGDAPNYDRSQWLNDKYKLGLDFPNEKQKPEFLQGLPEKLKLFSEFLGKRPWFAGNKITYADFLVYDVLDQHRVFESKCLDAFPNLKDFMARFEGLKKISTYMKTNCFLPLPVYLREAMWGNE
;
A
#
# COMPACT_ATOMS: atom_id res chain seq x y z
N VAL A 1 -19.20 -24.49 -29.50
CA VAL A 1 -18.50 -23.72 -28.45
C VAL A 1 -18.36 -22.31 -28.99
N GLY A 2 -19.09 -21.34 -28.42
CA GLY A 2 -18.99 -19.95 -28.85
C GLY A 2 -17.73 -19.32 -28.25
N ASP A 3 -17.05 -18.47 -29.01
CA ASP A 3 -15.86 -17.77 -28.53
C ASP A 3 -16.17 -17.00 -27.24
N ALA A 4 -15.20 -16.97 -26.33
CA ALA A 4 -15.33 -16.18 -25.13
C ALA A 4 -15.54 -14.70 -25.53
N PRO A 5 -16.58 -14.02 -25.01
CA PRO A 5 -16.81 -12.64 -25.35
C PRO A 5 -15.57 -11.82 -25.00
N ASN A 6 -15.16 -10.97 -25.94
CA ASN A 6 -14.11 -10.00 -25.68
C ASN A 6 -14.66 -8.99 -24.66
N TYR A 7 -14.21 -9.09 -23.40
CA TYR A 7 -14.59 -8.16 -22.34
C TYR A 7 -13.91 -6.81 -22.57
N ASP A 8 -14.43 -6.05 -23.54
CA ASP A 8 -13.98 -4.70 -23.82
C ASP A 8 -14.41 -3.77 -22.68
N ARG A 9 -13.41 -3.29 -21.94
CA ARG A 9 -13.57 -2.37 -20.81
C ARG A 9 -14.25 -1.07 -21.21
N SER A 10 -14.19 -0.67 -22.48
CA SER A 10 -14.86 0.54 -22.97
C SER A 10 -16.38 0.45 -22.79
N GLN A 11 -16.97 -0.75 -22.94
CA GLN A 11 -18.42 -0.94 -22.77
C GLN A 11 -18.85 -0.64 -21.34
N TRP A 12 -18.15 -1.18 -20.35
CA TRP A 12 -18.45 -0.91 -18.94
C TRP A 12 -18.06 0.50 -18.52
N LEU A 13 -16.84 0.97 -18.84
CA LEU A 13 -16.35 2.28 -18.38
C LEU A 13 -17.15 3.44 -18.97
N ASN A 14 -17.59 3.35 -20.24
CA ASN A 14 -18.38 4.40 -20.88
C ASN A 14 -19.77 4.56 -20.25
N ASP A 15 -20.35 3.47 -19.73
CA ASP A 15 -21.66 3.48 -19.10
C ASP A 15 -21.55 3.76 -17.59
N LYS A 16 -20.52 3.22 -16.95
CA LYS A 16 -20.21 3.38 -15.51
C LYS A 16 -20.32 4.83 -15.04
N TYR A 17 -19.66 5.75 -15.74
CA TYR A 17 -19.65 7.17 -15.34
C TYR A 17 -20.89 7.95 -15.77
N LYS A 18 -21.74 7.39 -16.65
CA LYS A 18 -23.01 8.00 -17.09
C LYS A 18 -24.18 7.63 -16.20
N LEU A 19 -24.10 6.50 -15.50
CA LEU A 19 -25.19 5.98 -14.67
C LEU A 19 -25.42 6.78 -13.39
N GLY A 20 -24.59 7.78 -13.07
CA GLY A 20 -24.74 8.62 -11.87
C GLY A 20 -24.72 7.84 -10.57
N LEU A 21 -24.21 6.60 -10.60
CA LEU A 21 -24.05 5.75 -9.44
C LEU A 21 -22.87 6.30 -8.65
N ASP A 22 -23.11 6.71 -7.40
CA ASP A 22 -22.06 6.91 -6.42
C ASP A 22 -21.24 5.62 -6.35
N PHE A 23 -20.09 5.58 -7.02
CA PHE A 23 -19.21 4.44 -6.90
C PHE A 23 -18.82 4.35 -5.42
N PRO A 24 -19.04 3.20 -4.75
CA PRO A 24 -18.90 3.12 -3.30
C PRO A 24 -17.55 3.68 -2.81
N ASN A 25 -16.51 3.55 -3.63
CA ASN A 25 -15.13 3.81 -3.26
C ASN A 25 -14.72 5.29 -3.30
N GLU A 26 -15.43 6.19 -4.00
CA GLU A 26 -15.04 7.61 -4.06
C GLU A 26 -15.30 8.32 -2.73
N LYS A 27 -16.41 8.00 -2.05
CA LYS A 27 -16.70 8.48 -0.69
C LYS A 27 -15.83 7.82 0.38
N GLN A 28 -15.28 6.64 0.10
CA GLN A 28 -14.46 5.87 1.05
C GLN A 28 -13.03 6.42 1.20
N LYS A 29 -12.46 7.09 0.18
CA LYS A 29 -11.08 7.61 0.28
C LYS A 29 -10.93 8.66 1.39
N PRO A 30 -11.77 9.71 1.48
CA PRO A 30 -11.71 10.67 2.58
C PRO A 30 -11.91 10.00 3.96
N GLU A 31 -12.86 9.06 4.08
CA GLU A 31 -13.13 8.33 5.32
C GLU A 31 -11.93 7.45 5.73
N PHE A 32 -11.33 6.75 4.77
CA PHE A 32 -10.11 5.97 5.00
C PHE A 32 -8.96 6.85 5.48
N LEU A 33 -8.76 8.01 4.84
CA LEU A 33 -7.73 8.97 5.24
C LEU A 33 -7.96 9.54 6.64
N GLN A 34 -9.22 9.72 7.06
CA GLN A 34 -9.53 10.12 8.44
C GLN A 34 -9.19 9.04 9.46
N GLY A 35 -9.46 7.76 9.16
CA GLY A 35 -9.15 6.64 10.06
C GLY A 35 -7.71 6.13 9.99
N LEU A 36 -6.94 6.54 8.99
CA LEU A 36 -5.56 6.07 8.77
C LEU A 36 -4.61 6.42 9.93
N PRO A 37 -4.57 7.67 10.45
CA PRO A 37 -3.71 8.02 11.57
C PRO A 37 -3.94 7.17 12.82
N GLU A 38 -5.20 6.83 13.12
CA GLU A 38 -5.52 5.99 14.28
C GLU A 38 -4.98 4.56 14.12
N LYS A 39 -5.09 3.98 12.92
CA LYS A 39 -4.51 2.66 12.62
C LYS A 39 -2.98 2.70 12.70
N LEU A 40 -2.34 3.71 12.12
CA LEU A 40 -0.89 3.88 12.17
C LEU A 40 -0.38 4.11 13.60
N LYS A 41 -1.16 4.79 14.44
CA LYS A 41 -0.87 4.94 15.86
C LYS A 41 -0.77 3.59 16.55
N LEU A 42 -1.67 2.64 16.27
CA LEU A 42 -1.59 1.28 16.83
C LEU A 42 -0.30 0.56 16.42
N PHE A 43 0.12 0.69 15.15
CA PHE A 43 1.41 0.13 14.70
C PHE A 43 2.59 0.81 15.40
N SER A 44 2.56 2.13 15.54
CA SER A 44 3.61 2.90 16.22
C SER A 44 3.72 2.52 17.70
N GLU A 45 2.60 2.42 18.41
CA GLU A 45 2.55 2.00 19.82
C GLU A 45 3.02 0.55 19.97
N PHE A 46 2.60 -0.34 19.07
CA PHE A 46 3.03 -1.72 19.10
C PHE A 46 4.53 -1.83 18.86
N LEU A 47 5.10 -1.19 17.84
CA LEU A 47 6.55 -1.19 17.62
C LEU A 47 7.29 -0.63 18.85
N GLY A 48 6.79 0.49 19.39
CA GLY A 48 7.35 1.17 20.54
C GLY A 48 8.80 1.58 20.28
N LYS A 49 9.71 1.09 21.12
CA LYS A 49 11.17 1.34 21.02
C LYS A 49 11.94 0.17 20.40
N ARG A 50 11.24 -0.89 19.97
CA ARG A 50 11.88 -2.09 19.44
C ARG A 50 12.40 -1.83 18.03
N PRO A 51 13.50 -2.48 17.61
CA PRO A 51 13.98 -2.34 16.24
C PRO A 51 13.08 -3.06 15.23
N TRP A 52 12.36 -4.10 15.65
CA TRP A 52 11.47 -4.93 14.82
C TRP A 52 10.16 -5.23 15.57
N PHE A 53 9.09 -5.53 14.83
CA PHE A 53 7.76 -5.81 15.39
C PHE A 53 7.76 -7.06 16.29
N ALA A 54 8.57 -8.06 15.95
CA ALA A 54 8.74 -9.28 16.75
C ALA A 54 9.81 -9.17 17.85
N GLY A 55 10.42 -7.99 18.07
CA GLY A 55 11.44 -7.78 19.10
C GLY A 55 12.78 -7.32 18.53
N ASN A 56 13.86 -8.01 18.91
CA ASN A 56 15.22 -7.60 18.59
C ASN A 56 15.76 -8.18 17.27
N LYS A 57 15.10 -9.22 16.74
CA LYS A 57 15.48 -9.86 15.49
C LYS A 57 14.38 -9.66 14.46
N ILE A 58 14.80 -9.44 13.22
CA ILE A 58 13.87 -9.38 12.09
C ILE A 58 13.24 -10.75 11.87
N THR A 59 11.95 -10.74 11.54
CA THR A 59 11.14 -11.91 11.21
C THR A 59 10.35 -11.64 9.94
N TYR A 60 9.69 -12.67 9.40
CA TYR A 60 8.85 -12.50 8.21
C TYR A 60 7.70 -11.50 8.44
N ALA A 61 7.23 -11.34 9.69
CA ALA A 61 6.17 -10.39 10.02
C ALA A 61 6.58 -8.94 9.72
N ASP A 62 7.86 -8.61 9.87
CA ASP A 62 8.39 -7.28 9.55
C ASP A 62 8.31 -6.98 8.05
N PHE A 63 8.39 -7.99 7.18
CA PHE A 63 8.22 -7.82 5.74
C PHE A 63 6.77 -7.50 5.38
N LEU A 64 5.81 -8.17 6.03
CA LEU A 64 4.38 -7.89 5.84
C LEU A 64 4.04 -6.49 6.32
N VAL A 65 4.60 -6.06 7.46
CA VAL A 65 4.38 -4.71 7.96
C VAL A 65 5.04 -3.67 7.07
N TYR A 66 6.26 -3.92 6.56
CA TYR A 66 6.90 -3.05 5.59
C TYR A 66 6.04 -2.85 4.34
N ASP A 67 5.54 -3.93 3.72
CA ASP A 67 4.69 -3.85 2.52
C ASP A 67 3.41 -3.04 2.78
N VAL A 68 2.73 -3.30 3.91
CA VAL A 68 1.55 -2.52 4.31
C VAL A 68 1.90 -1.04 4.48
N LEU A 69 2.98 -0.70 5.19
CA LEU A 69 3.37 0.70 5.41
C LEU A 69 3.82 1.39 4.11
N ASP A 70 4.49 0.66 3.21
CA ASP A 70 4.92 1.18 1.91
C ASP A 70 3.70 1.52 1.03
N GLN A 71 2.69 0.64 0.99
CA GLN A 71 1.44 0.92 0.28
C GLN A 71 0.74 2.18 0.80
N HIS A 72 0.69 2.36 2.13
CA HIS A 72 0.14 3.59 2.73
C HIS A 72 0.98 4.83 2.40
N ARG A 73 2.32 4.70 2.35
CA ARG A 73 3.23 5.77 1.92
C ARG A 73 3.02 6.15 0.46
N VAL A 74 2.82 5.18 -0.42
CA VAL A 74 2.49 5.42 -1.84
C VAL A 74 1.10 6.05 -1.96
N PHE A 75 0.15 5.67 -1.11
CA PHE A 75 -1.22 6.23 -1.09
C PHE A 75 -1.29 7.66 -0.56
N GLU A 76 -0.60 7.95 0.54
CA GLU A 76 -0.51 9.27 1.17
C GLU A 76 0.91 9.48 1.69
N SER A 77 1.71 10.22 0.93
CA SER A 77 3.14 10.42 1.19
C SER A 77 3.48 10.93 2.60
N LYS A 78 2.56 11.68 3.24
CA LYS A 78 2.77 12.29 4.56
C LYS A 78 2.20 11.47 5.72
N CYS A 79 1.62 10.29 5.47
CA CYS A 79 0.90 9.53 6.50
C CYS A 79 1.80 9.10 7.68
N LEU A 80 3.11 8.95 7.47
CA LEU A 80 4.07 8.52 8.48
C LEU A 80 4.80 9.67 9.20
N ASP A 81 4.61 10.93 8.80
CA ASP A 81 5.37 12.06 9.36
C ASP A 81 5.10 12.29 10.85
N ALA A 82 3.91 11.90 11.33
CA ALA A 82 3.56 11.95 12.74
C ALA A 82 4.19 10.82 13.59
N PHE A 83 4.80 9.81 12.96
CA PHE A 83 5.28 8.58 13.61
C PHE A 83 6.77 8.33 13.33
N PRO A 84 7.69 9.02 14.03
CA PRO A 84 9.13 8.92 13.75
C PRO A 84 9.68 7.50 13.88
N ASN A 85 9.17 6.70 14.83
CA ASN A 85 9.59 5.30 14.98
C ASN A 85 9.22 4.41 13.79
N LEU A 86 8.10 4.67 13.12
CA LEU A 86 7.71 3.98 11.89
C LEU A 86 8.60 4.41 10.72
N LYS A 87 8.96 5.69 10.62
CA LYS A 87 9.93 6.17 9.62
C LYS A 87 11.30 5.53 9.82
N ASP A 88 11.76 5.43 11.07
CA ASP A 88 13.00 4.75 11.42
C ASP A 88 12.95 3.26 11.08
N PHE A 89 11.80 2.60 11.27
CA PHE A 89 11.59 1.21 10.86
C PHE A 89 11.70 1.04 9.34
N MET A 90 11.04 1.90 8.55
CA MET A 90 11.12 1.86 7.08
C MET A 90 12.57 2.04 6.62
N ALA A 91 13.27 3.06 7.13
CA ALA A 91 14.67 3.31 6.80
C ALA A 91 15.59 2.15 7.21
N ARG A 92 15.35 1.54 8.37
CA ARG A 92 16.11 0.36 8.84
C ARG A 92 15.90 -0.85 7.94
N PHE A 93 14.65 -1.09 7.51
CA PHE A 93 14.30 -2.20 6.62
C PHE A 93 14.92 -2.03 5.22
N GLU A 94 14.75 -0.86 4.62
CA GLU A 94 15.34 -0.50 3.31
C GLU A 94 16.88 -0.51 3.38
N GLY A 95 17.47 -0.20 4.54
CA GLY A 95 18.91 -0.22 4.77
C GLY A 95 19.53 -1.62 4.90
N LEU A 96 18.75 -2.69 4.98
CA LEU A 96 19.28 -4.05 5.07
C LEU A 96 20.05 -4.40 3.79
N LYS A 97 21.29 -4.87 3.92
CA LYS A 97 22.20 -5.12 2.77
C LYS A 97 21.56 -5.92 1.63
N LYS A 98 20.81 -6.98 1.93
CA LYS A 98 20.15 -7.80 0.90
C LYS A 98 18.96 -7.07 0.26
N ILE A 99 18.19 -6.32 1.06
CA ILE A 99 17.02 -5.56 0.60
C ILE A 99 17.45 -4.37 -0.24
N SER A 100 18.40 -3.56 0.24
CA SER A 100 18.95 -2.42 -0.50
C SER A 100 19.60 -2.83 -1.82
N THR A 101 20.26 -3.99 -1.86
CA THR A 101 20.75 -4.55 -3.13
C THR A 101 19.59 -4.96 -4.03
N TYR A 102 18.60 -5.70 -3.51
CA TYR A 102 17.44 -6.14 -4.29
C TYR A 102 16.65 -4.97 -4.90
N MET A 103 16.39 -3.93 -4.11
CA MET A 103 15.65 -2.72 -4.54
C MET A 103 16.34 -1.96 -5.69
N LYS A 104 17.64 -2.17 -5.91
CA LYS A 104 18.40 -1.57 -7.01
C LYS A 104 18.40 -2.43 -8.28
N THR A 105 17.85 -3.63 -8.24
CA THR A 105 17.80 -4.54 -9.39
C THR A 105 16.54 -4.29 -10.22
N ASN A 106 16.58 -4.68 -11.50
CA ASN A 106 15.41 -4.66 -12.38
C ASN A 106 14.32 -5.67 -11.98
N CYS A 107 14.58 -6.53 -10.99
CA CYS A 107 13.63 -7.49 -10.45
C CYS A 107 12.79 -6.90 -9.30
N PHE A 108 13.11 -5.68 -8.83
CA PHE A 108 12.29 -4.96 -7.87
C PHE A 108 11.16 -4.24 -8.60
N LEU A 109 9.94 -4.54 -8.18
CA LEU A 109 8.71 -4.00 -8.76
C LEU A 109 7.96 -3.23 -7.67
N PRO A 110 8.20 -1.92 -7.50
CA PRO A 110 7.47 -1.10 -6.54
C PRO A 110 6.05 -0.75 -7.02
N LEU A 111 5.82 -0.80 -8.33
CA LEU A 111 4.55 -0.51 -9.01
C LEU A 111 4.37 -1.48 -10.19
N PRO A 112 3.12 -1.75 -10.62
CA PRO A 112 1.86 -1.30 -10.01
C PRO A 112 1.55 -2.05 -8.70
N VAL A 113 0.94 -1.36 -7.72
CA VAL A 113 0.56 -1.93 -6.41
C VAL A 113 -0.60 -2.93 -6.55
N TYR A 114 -1.56 -2.61 -7.42
CA TYR A 114 -2.77 -3.38 -7.63
C TYR A 114 -2.92 -3.79 -9.10
N LEU A 115 -3.87 -4.69 -9.35
CA LEU A 115 -4.22 -5.12 -10.70
C LEU A 115 -4.83 -3.98 -11.53
N ARG A 116 -4.86 -4.16 -12.85
CA ARG A 116 -5.28 -3.15 -13.84
C ARG A 116 -6.71 -2.64 -13.64
N GLU A 117 -7.54 -3.42 -12.97
CA GLU A 117 -8.94 -3.16 -12.67
C GLU A 117 -9.14 -2.26 -11.44
N ALA A 118 -8.09 -2.06 -10.63
CA ALA A 118 -8.15 -1.17 -9.48
C ALA A 118 -8.25 0.29 -9.90
N MET A 119 -8.97 1.08 -9.11
CA MET A 119 -9.13 2.53 -9.34
C MET A 119 -7.91 3.35 -8.92
N TRP A 120 -6.97 2.75 -8.19
CA TRP A 120 -5.75 3.38 -7.70
C TRP A 120 -4.62 2.35 -7.66
N GLY A 121 -3.38 2.79 -7.91
CA GLY A 121 -2.18 1.95 -7.86
C GLY A 121 -2.10 0.88 -8.95
N ASN A 122 -2.86 1.05 -10.04
CA ASN A 122 -2.94 0.12 -11.16
C ASN A 122 -1.88 0.36 -12.26
N GLU A 123 -1.04 1.40 -12.08
CA GLU A 123 0.05 1.81 -12.97
C GLU A 123 1.32 2.13 -12.17
#